data_AF-A0A8T4Z9E5-F1
#
_entry.id   AF-A0A8T4Z9E5-F1
#
_cell.length_a   1.000
_cell.length_b   1.000
_cell.length_c   1.000
_cell.angle_alpha   90.00
_cell.angle_beta   90.00
_cell.angle_gamma   90.00
#
_symmetry.space_group_name_H-M   'P 1'
#
loop_
_entity.id
_entity.type
_entity.pdbx_description
1 polymer ?
#
loop_
_entity_poly.entity_id
_entity_poly.type
_entity_poly.pdbx_seq_one_letter_code
_entity_poly.pdbx_strand_id
1 'polypeptide(L)'
;EVLLGFGFGGTLIALFMRVGGGIYTKAADVGADLVGKVERGIPEDDPRNAAVVADLVGDNVGDCAGMASDIFESYEVTIVSAMILGLALQPFDIKWVVFPLLVRAIGVMSTIIGTYSVSLWPQRLVKGDAFKAMDLSYDLSSAISIASFFVLAHYYVHDLRVFAATAVGVFLAIGFNKITDHFTNPSKKPVDELARATRTGPATEILGGLSLGFEVTVLNLLIICMTIIASTLFFTGSSAVFTMY
;
A
#
# COMPACT_ATOMS: atom_id res chain seq x y z
N GLU A 1 1.72 25.07 11.80
CA GLU A 1 1.42 25.76 10.53
C GLU A 1 2.34 25.32 9.39
N VAL A 2 3.67 25.42 9.51
CA VAL A 2 4.61 25.00 8.45
C VAL A 2 4.41 23.53 7.99
N LEU A 3 4.21 22.60 8.94
CA LEU A 3 3.94 21.19 8.62
C LEU A 3 2.61 20.97 7.87
N LEU A 4 1.64 21.86 8.06
CA LEU A 4 0.35 21.78 7.37
C LEU A 4 0.51 22.15 5.89
N GLY A 5 1.35 23.15 5.60
CA GLY A 5 1.72 23.54 4.25
C GLY A 5 2.56 22.49 3.53
N PHE A 6 3.41 21.75 4.25
CA PHE A 6 4.09 20.55 3.75
C PHE A 6 3.03 19.56 3.25
N GLY A 7 2.18 19.04 4.16
CA GLY A 7 1.20 18.00 3.82
C GLY A 7 0.26 18.40 2.68
N PHE A 8 -0.23 19.65 2.70
CA PHE A 8 -1.07 20.17 1.62
C PHE A 8 -0.35 20.21 0.27
N GLY A 9 0.91 20.64 0.24
CA GLY A 9 1.72 20.68 -0.97
C GLY A 9 1.96 19.28 -1.54
N GLY A 10 2.30 18.32 -0.68
CA GLY A 10 2.45 16.91 -1.03
C GLY A 10 1.19 16.35 -1.69
N THR A 11 0.03 16.50 -1.04
CA THR A 11 -1.26 16.02 -1.57
C THR A 11 -1.65 16.68 -2.89
N LEU A 12 -1.43 18.00 -3.02
CA LEU A 12 -1.77 18.71 -4.26
C LEU A 12 -0.94 18.20 -5.45
N ILE A 13 0.37 18.02 -5.26
CA ILE A 13 1.26 17.53 -6.32
C ILE A 13 0.96 16.07 -6.65
N ALA A 14 0.79 15.21 -5.64
CA ALA A 14 0.47 13.80 -5.83
C ALA A 14 -0.83 13.61 -6.62
N LEU A 15 -1.85 14.42 -6.35
CA LEU A 15 -3.10 14.42 -7.12
C LEU A 15 -2.86 14.68 -8.61
N PHE A 16 -2.11 15.72 -8.96
CA PHE A 16 -1.83 16.05 -10.37
C PHE A 16 -0.94 15.00 -11.04
N MET A 17 0.08 14.50 -10.35
CA MET A 17 0.96 13.46 -10.90
C MET A 17 0.21 12.15 -11.14
N ARG A 18 -0.63 11.72 -10.19
CA ARG A 18 -1.42 10.49 -10.32
C ARG A 18 -2.51 10.61 -11.38
N VAL A 19 -3.27 11.70 -11.39
CA VAL A 19 -4.34 11.88 -12.39
C VAL A 19 -3.73 12.12 -13.78
N GLY A 20 -2.73 12.99 -13.89
CA GLY A 20 -2.08 13.29 -15.17
C GLY A 20 -1.36 12.08 -15.76
N GLY A 21 -0.54 11.39 -14.95
CA GLY A 21 0.15 10.17 -15.36
C GLY A 21 -0.82 9.01 -15.65
N GLY A 22 -1.87 8.86 -14.84
CA GLY A 22 -2.92 7.87 -15.04
C GLY A 22 -3.69 8.07 -16.35
N ILE A 23 -4.05 9.31 -16.69
CA ILE A 23 -4.67 9.63 -17.98
C ILE A 23 -3.72 9.30 -19.14
N TYR A 24 -2.45 9.70 -19.02
CA TYR A 24 -1.45 9.44 -20.06
C TYR A 24 -1.27 7.94 -20.32
N THR A 25 -1.00 7.16 -19.26
CA THR A 25 -0.72 5.74 -19.38
C THR A 25 -1.95 4.97 -19.86
N LYS A 26 -3.13 5.19 -19.30
CA LYS A 26 -4.32 4.40 -19.68
C LYS A 26 -4.87 4.77 -21.04
N ALA A 27 -4.68 6.01 -21.50
CA ALA A 27 -5.02 6.36 -22.88
C ALA A 27 -4.11 5.64 -23.90
N ALA A 28 -2.81 5.50 -23.57
CA ALA A 28 -1.85 4.81 -24.43
C ALA A 28 -2.05 3.29 -24.41
N ASP A 29 -2.08 2.67 -23.22
CA ASP A 29 -2.29 1.25 -22.95
C ASP A 29 -3.55 0.72 -23.66
N VAL A 30 -4.73 1.30 -23.35
CA VAL A 30 -6.00 0.87 -23.96
C VAL A 30 -5.99 1.02 -25.49
N GLY A 31 -5.37 2.09 -26.00
CA GLY A 31 -5.26 2.32 -27.44
C GLY A 31 -4.33 1.32 -28.13
N ALA A 32 -3.17 1.05 -27.52
CA ALA A 32 -2.17 0.11 -28.02
C ALA A 32 -2.74 -1.30 -28.06
N ASP A 33 -3.37 -1.75 -26.98
CA ASP A 33 -3.88 -3.11 -26.83
C ASP A 33 -5.09 -3.39 -27.70
N LEU A 34 -6.06 -2.48 -27.78
CA LEU A 34 -7.25 -2.69 -28.61
C LEU A 34 -6.90 -2.77 -30.09
N VAL A 35 -6.14 -1.79 -30.61
CA VAL A 35 -5.79 -1.78 -32.04
C VAL A 35 -4.78 -2.88 -32.36
N GLY A 36 -3.79 -3.11 -31.50
CA GLY A 36 -2.75 -4.11 -31.69
C GLY A 36 -3.29 -5.54 -31.59
N LYS A 37 -3.77 -5.92 -30.41
CA LYS A 37 -4.13 -7.32 -30.10
C LYS A 37 -5.49 -7.71 -30.66
N VAL A 38 -6.50 -6.82 -30.56
CA VAL A 38 -7.89 -7.16 -30.91
C VAL A 38 -8.18 -6.92 -32.39
N GLU A 39 -7.82 -5.76 -32.95
CA GLU A 39 -8.15 -5.44 -34.35
C GLU A 39 -7.14 -5.98 -35.36
N ARG A 40 -5.84 -5.88 -35.05
CA ARG A 40 -4.75 -6.26 -35.98
C ARG A 40 -4.15 -7.62 -35.72
N GLY A 41 -4.38 -8.21 -34.53
CA GLY A 41 -3.84 -9.50 -34.14
C GLY A 41 -2.30 -9.54 -34.11
N ILE A 42 -1.66 -8.39 -33.88
CA ILE A 42 -0.21 -8.33 -33.65
C ILE A 42 0.08 -8.54 -32.16
N PRO A 43 1.30 -8.98 -31.80
CA PRO A 43 1.68 -9.12 -30.39
C PRO A 43 1.56 -7.81 -29.61
N GLU A 44 1.43 -7.96 -28.28
CA GLU A 44 1.61 -6.87 -27.32
C GLU A 44 3.02 -6.28 -27.45
N ASP A 45 3.16 -4.97 -27.23
CA ASP A 45 4.41 -4.21 -27.37
C ASP A 45 5.11 -4.32 -28.74
N ASP A 46 4.36 -4.63 -29.80
CA ASP A 46 4.94 -4.75 -31.12
C ASP A 46 5.47 -3.39 -31.63
N PRO A 47 6.72 -3.30 -32.10
CA PRO A 47 7.34 -2.04 -32.53
C PRO A 47 6.64 -1.39 -33.74
N ARG A 48 5.75 -2.12 -34.44
CA ARG A 48 4.93 -1.57 -35.53
C ARG A 48 3.73 -0.76 -35.01
N ASN A 49 3.36 -0.92 -33.74
CA ASN A 49 2.28 -0.19 -33.12
C ASN A 49 2.78 1.17 -32.61
N ALA A 50 2.25 2.25 -33.19
CA ALA A 50 2.69 3.61 -32.90
C ALA A 50 2.41 4.05 -31.44
N ALA A 51 1.50 3.37 -30.73
CA ALA A 51 1.16 3.70 -29.36
C ALA A 51 2.12 3.12 -28.32
N VAL A 52 2.94 2.10 -28.66
CA VAL A 52 3.78 1.36 -27.70
C VAL A 52 4.80 2.25 -27.00
N VAL A 53 5.36 3.25 -27.69
CA VAL A 53 6.28 4.19 -27.04
C VAL A 53 5.56 5.01 -25.96
N ALA A 54 4.32 5.45 -26.23
CA ALA A 54 3.53 6.19 -25.26
C ALA A 54 3.08 5.29 -24.10
N ASP A 55 2.83 4.00 -24.36
CA ASP A 55 2.46 3.01 -23.35
C ASP A 55 3.61 2.80 -22.34
N LEU A 56 4.80 2.46 -22.84
CA LEU A 56 6.00 2.26 -22.02
C LEU A 56 6.44 3.54 -21.28
N VAL A 57 6.24 4.71 -21.90
CA VAL A 57 6.45 6.00 -21.19
C VAL A 57 5.39 6.16 -20.10
N GLY A 58 4.15 5.77 -20.38
CA GLY A 58 3.04 5.77 -19.44
C GLY A 58 3.33 4.98 -18.17
N ASP A 59 3.88 3.77 -18.28
CA ASP A 59 4.27 2.96 -17.11
C ASP A 59 5.23 3.70 -16.16
N ASN A 60 6.14 4.50 -16.73
CA ASN A 60 7.08 5.29 -15.95
C ASN A 60 6.42 6.56 -15.35
N VAL A 61 5.56 7.23 -16.11
CA VAL A 61 4.94 8.50 -15.71
C VAL A 61 3.77 8.29 -14.75
N GLY A 62 2.91 7.32 -15.02
CA GLY A 62 1.76 6.96 -14.21
C GLY A 62 2.13 5.97 -13.11
N ASP A 63 2.49 4.76 -13.51
CA ASP A 63 2.60 3.63 -12.58
C ASP A 63 3.83 3.73 -11.67
N CYS A 64 4.93 4.34 -12.12
CA CYS A 64 6.09 4.63 -11.26
C CYS A 64 6.00 5.99 -10.58
N ALA A 65 6.05 7.10 -11.34
CA ALA A 65 6.14 8.44 -10.74
C ALA A 65 4.86 8.84 -10.00
N GLY A 66 3.69 8.54 -10.57
CA GLY A 66 2.40 8.76 -9.93
C GLY A 66 2.26 7.96 -8.63
N MET A 67 2.52 6.65 -8.67
CA MET A 67 2.46 5.80 -7.46
C MET A 67 3.47 6.24 -6.39
N ALA A 68 4.70 6.59 -6.77
CA ALA A 68 5.71 7.09 -5.81
C ALA A 68 5.26 8.38 -5.12
N SER A 69 4.62 9.30 -5.86
CA SER A 69 4.07 10.53 -5.28
C SER A 69 2.90 10.27 -4.33
N ASP A 70 2.04 9.30 -4.65
CA ASP A 70 0.90 8.88 -3.82
C ASP A 70 1.36 8.24 -2.51
N ILE A 71 2.37 7.38 -2.55
CA ILE A 71 2.96 6.78 -1.35
C ILE A 71 3.67 7.84 -0.49
N PHE A 72 4.39 8.77 -1.12
CA PHE A 72 5.03 9.89 -0.42
C PHE A 72 4.00 10.76 0.32
N GLU A 73 2.90 11.12 -0.34
CA GLU A 73 1.78 11.87 0.23
C GLU A 73 1.22 11.17 1.46
N SER A 74 0.90 9.89 1.35
CA SER A 74 0.33 9.13 2.46
C SER A 74 1.32 8.97 3.62
N TYR A 75 2.61 8.86 3.31
CA TYR A 75 3.68 8.82 4.32
C TYR A 75 3.79 10.15 5.09
N GLU A 76 3.80 11.26 4.36
CA GLU A 76 3.89 12.62 4.88
C GLU A 76 2.66 13.03 5.70
N VAL A 77 1.45 12.83 5.17
CA VAL A 77 0.22 13.28 5.83
C VAL A 77 0.02 12.54 7.15
N THR A 78 0.30 11.23 7.18
CA THR A 78 0.13 10.44 8.40
C THR A 78 1.16 10.78 9.48
N ILE A 79 2.44 11.04 9.12
CA ILE A 79 3.47 11.43 10.08
C ILE A 79 3.21 12.84 10.64
N VAL A 80 2.84 13.78 9.77
CA VAL A 80 2.49 15.16 10.15
C VAL A 80 1.26 15.18 11.03
N SER A 81 0.22 14.41 10.69
CA SER A 81 -1.01 14.31 11.49
C SER A 81 -0.73 13.80 12.89
N ALA A 82 0.06 12.74 13.02
CA ALA A 82 0.47 12.20 14.32
C ALA A 82 1.27 13.24 15.14
N MET A 83 2.22 13.95 14.52
CA MET A 83 3.01 14.99 15.20
C MET A 83 2.15 16.16 15.70
N ILE A 84 1.22 16.64 14.86
CA ILE A 84 0.32 17.75 15.23
C ILE A 84 -0.57 17.34 16.40
N LEU A 85 -1.11 16.12 16.35
CA LEU A 85 -1.97 15.61 17.41
C LEU A 85 -1.19 15.38 18.72
N GLY A 86 0.03 14.87 18.64
CA GLY A 86 0.92 14.71 19.80
C GLY A 86 1.24 16.04 20.48
N LEU A 87 1.54 17.08 19.69
CA LEU A 87 1.78 18.43 20.19
C LEU A 87 0.53 19.05 20.82
N ALA A 88 -0.65 18.82 20.22
CA ALA A 88 -1.92 19.35 20.73
C ALA A 88 -2.32 18.72 22.08
N LEU A 89 -1.95 17.47 22.30
CA LEU A 89 -2.35 16.68 23.48
C LEU A 89 -1.45 16.86 24.68
N GLN A 90 -0.14 16.89 24.46
CA GLN A 90 0.86 17.03 25.51
C GLN A 90 1.81 18.16 25.11
N PRO A 91 1.34 19.42 25.21
CA PRO A 91 2.18 20.57 24.96
C PRO A 91 3.44 20.46 25.83
N PHE A 92 4.60 20.77 25.27
CA PHE A 92 5.92 20.73 25.92
C PHE A 92 6.56 19.34 26.12
N ASP A 93 5.87 18.23 25.82
CA ASP A 93 6.49 16.90 25.79
C ASP A 93 6.82 16.48 24.35
N ILE A 94 8.08 16.74 23.96
CA ILE A 94 8.58 16.48 22.60
C ILE A 94 8.53 15.00 22.23
N LYS A 95 8.39 14.08 23.19
CA LYS A 95 8.39 12.64 22.93
C LYS A 95 7.25 12.23 21.99
N TRP A 96 6.10 12.87 22.07
CA TRP A 96 4.94 12.58 21.22
C TRP A 96 5.09 13.12 19.79
N VAL A 97 6.00 14.07 19.58
CA VAL A 97 6.37 14.55 18.25
C VAL A 97 7.45 13.66 17.63
N VAL A 98 8.42 13.22 18.45
CA VAL A 98 9.56 12.40 17.99
C VAL A 98 9.18 10.93 17.79
N PHE A 99 8.24 10.40 18.56
CA PHE A 99 7.79 9.01 18.44
C PHE A 99 7.36 8.62 17.00
N PRO A 100 6.42 9.31 16.33
CA PRO A 100 6.05 8.96 14.97
C PRO A 100 7.21 9.10 13.97
N LEU A 101 8.16 10.04 14.19
CA LEU A 101 9.37 10.14 13.39
C LEU A 101 10.26 8.89 13.52
N LEU A 102 10.44 8.40 14.75
CA LEU A 102 11.24 7.20 15.01
C LEU A 102 10.59 5.93 14.47
N VAL A 103 9.27 5.76 14.64
CA VAL A 103 8.49 4.65 14.05
C VAL A 103 8.71 4.61 12.54
N ARG A 104 8.66 5.77 11.89
CA ARG A 104 8.84 5.91 10.45
C ARG A 104 10.29 5.65 10.00
N ALA A 105 11.28 6.13 10.75
CA ALA A 105 12.69 5.84 10.49
C ALA A 105 13.00 4.34 10.60
N ILE A 106 12.47 3.67 11.64
CA ILE A 106 12.57 2.22 11.81
C ILE A 106 11.93 1.50 10.62
N GLY A 107 10.76 1.95 10.17
CA GLY A 107 10.09 1.40 8.98
C GLY A 107 10.98 1.46 7.74
N VAL A 108 11.62 2.59 7.47
CA VAL A 108 12.57 2.75 6.35
C VAL A 108 13.77 1.82 6.49
N MET A 109 14.36 1.73 7.68
CA MET A 109 15.50 0.82 7.91
C MET A 109 15.09 -0.64 7.71
N SER A 110 13.90 -1.01 8.19
CA SER A 110 13.35 -2.35 8.06
C SER A 110 13.09 -2.72 6.61
N THR A 111 12.49 -1.82 5.82
CA THR A 111 12.22 -2.06 4.39
C THR A 111 13.51 -2.16 3.59
N ILE A 112 14.54 -1.36 3.88
CA ILE A 112 15.87 -1.51 3.26
C ILE A 112 16.41 -2.93 3.48
N ILE A 113 16.38 -3.43 4.72
CA ILE A 113 16.82 -4.79 5.05
C ILE A 113 15.97 -5.82 4.30
N GLY A 114 14.64 -5.65 4.29
CA GLY A 114 13.72 -6.52 3.56
C GLY A 114 14.02 -6.59 2.07
N THR A 115 14.17 -5.45 1.39
CA THR A 115 14.45 -5.37 -0.04
C THR A 115 15.75 -6.09 -0.41
N TYR A 116 16.83 -5.86 0.34
CA TYR A 116 18.10 -6.58 0.10
C TYR A 116 18.02 -8.08 0.44
N SER A 117 17.06 -8.48 1.27
CA SER A 117 16.84 -9.89 1.61
C SER A 117 16.12 -10.68 0.51
N VAL A 118 15.44 -10.01 -0.44
CA VAL A 118 14.70 -10.66 -1.54
C VAL A 118 15.59 -11.64 -2.32
N SER A 119 16.82 -11.22 -2.64
CA SER A 119 17.77 -12.05 -3.39
C SER A 119 18.47 -13.12 -2.54
N LEU A 120 18.32 -13.09 -1.21
CA LEU A 120 18.98 -14.01 -0.29
C LEU A 120 18.11 -15.22 0.08
N TRP A 121 16.83 -15.22 -0.31
CA TRP A 121 15.93 -16.31 0.05
C TRP A 121 16.27 -17.62 -0.69
N PRO A 122 16.41 -18.75 0.04
CA PRO A 122 16.70 -20.04 -0.58
C PRO A 122 15.67 -20.46 -1.63
N GLN A 123 16.13 -20.94 -2.79
CA GLN A 123 15.26 -21.47 -3.86
C GLN A 123 14.24 -22.51 -3.38
N ARG A 124 14.58 -23.31 -2.35
CA ARG A 124 13.65 -24.30 -1.76
C ARG A 124 12.38 -23.67 -1.20
N LEU A 125 12.47 -22.43 -0.70
CA LEU A 125 11.33 -21.70 -0.13
C LEU A 125 10.55 -20.97 -1.22
N VAL A 126 11.26 -20.27 -2.10
CA VAL A 126 10.68 -19.42 -3.15
C VAL A 126 10.13 -20.23 -4.32
N LYS A 127 10.76 -21.35 -4.67
CA LYS A 127 10.42 -22.21 -5.82
C LYS A 127 10.34 -21.47 -7.17
N GLY A 128 11.11 -20.39 -7.32
CA GLY A 128 11.12 -19.56 -8.54
C GLY A 128 9.94 -18.58 -8.66
N ASP A 129 9.10 -18.48 -7.63
CA ASP A 129 7.98 -17.54 -7.59
C ASP A 129 8.41 -16.18 -7.03
N ALA A 130 8.41 -15.15 -7.88
CA ALA A 130 8.79 -13.80 -7.49
C ALA A 130 7.86 -13.21 -6.41
N PHE A 131 6.55 -13.48 -6.48
CA PHE A 131 5.58 -13.00 -5.50
C PHE A 131 5.90 -13.54 -4.11
N LYS A 132 6.26 -14.82 -4.04
CA LYS A 132 6.64 -15.46 -2.78
C LYS A 132 7.91 -14.88 -2.16
N ALA A 133 8.91 -14.53 -2.97
CA ALA A 133 10.13 -13.88 -2.46
C ALA A 133 9.85 -12.48 -1.93
N MET A 134 8.97 -11.73 -2.60
CA MET A 134 8.53 -10.41 -2.15
C MET A 134 7.74 -10.50 -0.84
N ASP A 135 6.80 -11.43 -0.73
CA ASP A 135 6.01 -11.65 0.49
C ASP A 135 6.88 -12.03 1.69
N LEU A 136 7.85 -12.92 1.53
CA LEU A 136 8.78 -13.28 2.62
C LEU A 136 9.59 -12.08 3.11
N SER A 137 9.97 -11.20 2.20
CA SER A 137 10.72 -9.98 2.51
C SER A 137 9.85 -8.92 3.18
N TYR A 138 8.59 -8.83 2.78
CA TYR A 138 7.58 -8.00 3.41
C TYR A 138 7.26 -8.48 4.84
N ASP A 139 7.09 -9.79 5.04
CA ASP A 139 6.87 -10.40 6.35
C ASP A 139 8.09 -10.20 7.26
N LEU A 140 9.31 -10.34 6.73
CA LEU A 140 10.55 -10.04 7.46
C LEU A 140 10.60 -8.57 7.90
N SER A 141 10.30 -7.64 6.99
CA SER A 141 10.26 -6.19 7.29
C SER A 141 9.20 -5.88 8.35
N SER A 142 8.06 -6.55 8.30
CA SER A 142 6.99 -6.40 9.29
C SER A 142 7.43 -6.91 10.66
N ALA A 143 8.09 -8.07 10.72
CA ALA A 143 8.61 -8.65 11.96
C ALA A 143 9.67 -7.78 12.63
N ILE A 144 10.63 -7.26 11.86
CA ILE A 144 11.66 -6.32 12.34
C ILE A 144 11.01 -5.04 12.86
N SER A 145 10.01 -4.50 12.15
CA SER A 145 9.29 -3.30 12.57
C SER A 145 8.55 -3.52 13.88
N ILE A 146 7.78 -4.61 14.02
CA ILE A 146 7.05 -4.93 15.26
C ILE A 146 8.03 -5.08 16.45
N ALA A 147 9.13 -5.84 16.28
CA ALA A 147 10.12 -5.99 17.34
C ALA A 147 10.75 -4.65 17.75
N SER A 148 11.06 -3.80 16.77
CA SER A 148 11.65 -2.48 17.01
C SER A 148 10.65 -1.50 17.66
N PHE A 149 9.37 -1.55 17.27
CA PHE A 149 8.31 -0.75 17.89
C PHE A 149 8.07 -1.14 19.34
N PHE A 150 8.20 -2.43 19.68
CA PHE A 150 8.13 -2.89 21.06
C PHE A 150 9.25 -2.26 21.91
N VAL A 151 10.49 -2.32 21.42
CA VAL A 151 11.65 -1.69 22.09
C VAL A 151 11.42 -0.18 22.23
N LEU A 152 10.98 0.49 21.17
CA LEU A 152 10.72 1.92 21.19
C LEU A 152 9.63 2.29 22.21
N ALA A 153 8.50 1.59 22.21
CA ALA A 153 7.41 1.88 23.14
C ALA A 153 7.80 1.61 24.61
N HIS A 154 8.56 0.55 24.86
CA HIS A 154 8.97 0.18 26.22
C HIS A 154 10.02 1.13 26.81
N TYR A 155 11.04 1.51 26.03
CA TYR A 155 12.16 2.31 26.52
C TYR A 155 12.01 3.82 26.32
N TYR A 156 11.30 4.27 25.28
CA TYR A 156 11.17 5.70 24.99
C TYR A 156 9.88 6.31 25.56
N VAL A 157 8.73 5.69 25.29
CA VAL A 157 7.43 6.20 25.72
C VAL A 157 7.03 5.67 27.10
N HIS A 158 7.56 4.51 27.49
CA HIS A 158 7.17 3.74 28.67
C HIS A 158 5.67 3.39 28.71
N ASP A 159 5.05 3.24 27.54
CA ASP A 159 3.64 2.87 27.39
C ASP A 159 3.47 1.85 26.27
N LEU A 160 3.11 0.61 26.65
CA LEU A 160 2.90 -0.49 25.71
C LEU A 160 1.61 -0.36 24.90
N ARG A 161 0.68 0.54 25.27
CA ARG A 161 -0.54 0.80 24.49
C ARG A 161 -0.22 1.38 23.12
N VAL A 162 0.82 2.21 23.04
CA VAL A 162 1.30 2.80 21.79
C VAL A 162 1.96 1.73 20.89
N PHE A 163 2.63 0.75 21.48
CA PHE A 163 3.07 -0.44 20.74
C PHE A 163 1.89 -1.23 20.19
N ALA A 164 0.86 -1.48 21.01
CA ALA A 164 -0.32 -2.23 20.55
C ALA A 164 -1.02 -1.53 19.37
N ALA A 165 -1.14 -0.20 19.40
CA ALA A 165 -1.70 0.59 18.31
C ALA A 165 -0.88 0.48 17.01
N THR A 166 0.43 0.68 17.10
CA THR A 166 1.33 0.58 15.93
C THR A 166 1.41 -0.84 15.38
N ALA A 167 1.40 -1.86 16.24
CA ALA A 167 1.38 -3.27 15.84
C ALA A 167 0.07 -3.63 15.10
N VAL A 168 -1.09 -3.16 15.59
CA VAL A 168 -2.36 -3.35 14.89
C VAL A 168 -2.35 -2.71 13.50
N GLY A 169 -1.71 -1.55 13.33
CA GLY A 169 -1.49 -0.95 12.01
C GLY A 169 -0.65 -1.83 11.08
N VAL A 170 0.39 -2.50 11.59
CA VAL A 170 1.18 -3.47 10.80
C VAL A 170 0.34 -4.69 10.42
N PHE A 171 -0.46 -5.22 11.35
CA PHE A 171 -1.36 -6.34 11.05
C PHE A 171 -2.42 -6.00 10.02
N LEU A 172 -2.96 -4.77 10.04
CA LEU A 172 -3.84 -4.25 8.99
C LEU A 172 -3.15 -4.32 7.63
N ALA A 173 -1.91 -3.80 7.53
CA ALA A 173 -1.16 -3.81 6.28
C ALA A 173 -0.87 -5.23 5.77
N ILE A 174 -0.49 -6.16 6.66
CA ILE A 174 -0.34 -7.58 6.32
C ILE A 174 -1.66 -8.18 5.83
N GLY A 175 -2.77 -7.85 6.49
CA GLY A 175 -4.11 -8.28 6.10
C GLY A 175 -4.45 -7.86 4.68
N PHE A 176 -4.24 -6.57 4.36
CA PHE A 176 -4.43 -6.04 3.01
C PHE A 176 -3.54 -6.73 1.98
N ASN A 177 -2.25 -6.92 2.27
CA ASN A 177 -1.35 -7.62 1.33
C ASN A 177 -1.86 -9.02 0.99
N LYS A 178 -2.26 -9.80 2.00
CA LYS A 178 -2.74 -11.19 1.81
C LYS A 178 -4.08 -11.28 1.09
N ILE A 179 -4.97 -10.33 1.36
CA ILE A 179 -6.27 -10.27 0.68
C ILE A 179 -6.07 -9.87 -0.76
N THR A 180 -5.30 -8.82 -1.02
CA THR A 180 -4.99 -8.40 -2.39
C THR A 180 -4.34 -9.55 -3.15
N ASP A 181 -3.31 -10.22 -2.61
CA ASP A 181 -2.72 -11.43 -3.24
C ASP A 181 -3.79 -12.49 -3.56
N HIS A 182 -4.70 -12.80 -2.63
CA HIS A 182 -5.72 -13.81 -2.87
C HIS A 182 -6.64 -13.48 -4.06
N PHE A 183 -7.00 -12.21 -4.22
CA PHE A 183 -7.97 -11.76 -5.22
C PHE A 183 -7.35 -11.27 -6.53
N THR A 184 -6.03 -11.02 -6.58
CA THR A 184 -5.34 -10.53 -7.79
C THR A 184 -4.29 -11.50 -8.34
N ASN A 185 -3.85 -12.51 -7.58
CA ASN A 185 -2.83 -13.45 -8.05
C ASN A 185 -3.42 -14.49 -9.04
N PRO A 186 -2.82 -14.66 -10.24
CA PRO A 186 -3.29 -15.58 -11.26
C PRO A 186 -3.36 -17.05 -10.84
N SER A 187 -2.60 -17.44 -9.81
CA SER A 187 -2.57 -18.82 -9.31
C SER A 187 -3.69 -19.12 -8.30
N LYS A 188 -4.55 -18.14 -7.97
CA LYS A 188 -5.59 -18.27 -6.95
C LYS A 188 -6.96 -18.45 -7.62
N LYS A 189 -7.86 -19.06 -6.84
CA LYS A 189 -9.21 -19.41 -7.26
C LYS A 189 -10.02 -18.23 -7.83
N PRO A 190 -10.04 -17.02 -7.21
CA PRO A 190 -10.86 -15.93 -7.73
C PRO A 190 -10.47 -15.49 -9.15
N VAL A 191 -9.18 -15.41 -9.44
CA VAL A 191 -8.67 -15.00 -10.76
C VAL A 191 -8.84 -16.13 -11.80
N ASP A 192 -8.64 -17.39 -11.41
CA ASP A 192 -8.91 -18.54 -12.30
C ASP A 192 -10.40 -18.66 -12.66
N GLU A 193 -11.32 -18.43 -11.70
CA GLU A 193 -12.76 -18.39 -11.97
C GLU A 193 -13.13 -17.24 -12.91
N LEU A 194 -12.55 -16.06 -12.73
CA LEU A 194 -12.74 -14.92 -13.63
C LEU A 194 -12.22 -15.22 -15.04
N ALA A 195 -11.02 -15.79 -15.16
CA ALA A 195 -10.44 -16.21 -16.43
C ALA A 195 -11.31 -17.27 -17.13
N ARG A 196 -11.95 -18.19 -16.39
CA ARG A 196 -12.90 -19.16 -16.97
C ARG A 196 -14.19 -18.51 -17.46
N ALA A 197 -14.64 -17.41 -16.84
CA ALA A 197 -15.82 -16.66 -17.27
C ALA A 197 -15.67 -16.01 -18.65
N THR A 198 -14.43 -15.85 -19.15
CA THR A 198 -14.16 -15.37 -20.51
C THR A 198 -14.72 -16.32 -21.59
N ARG A 199 -14.91 -17.61 -21.27
CA ARG A 199 -15.47 -18.61 -22.21
C ARG A 199 -16.88 -18.29 -22.67
N THR A 200 -17.64 -17.51 -21.90
CA THR A 200 -19.00 -17.05 -22.23
C THR A 200 -19.02 -15.64 -22.80
N GLY A 201 -17.85 -15.03 -23.03
CA GLY A 201 -17.67 -13.74 -23.68
C GLY A 201 -17.26 -12.60 -22.73
N PRO A 202 -17.00 -11.40 -23.27
CA PRO A 202 -16.50 -10.26 -22.49
C PRO A 202 -17.49 -9.73 -21.44
N ALA A 203 -18.80 -9.87 -21.70
CA ALA A 203 -19.81 -9.38 -20.77
C ALA A 203 -19.78 -10.11 -19.41
N THR A 204 -19.57 -11.43 -19.43
CA THR A 204 -19.48 -12.23 -18.19
C THR A 204 -18.18 -11.99 -17.45
N GLU A 205 -17.09 -11.73 -18.17
CA GLU A 205 -15.82 -11.30 -17.57
C GLU A 205 -15.96 -9.95 -16.86
N ILE A 206 -16.51 -8.93 -17.53
CA ILE A 206 -16.69 -7.60 -16.94
C ILE A 206 -17.61 -7.65 -15.71
N LEU A 207 -18.75 -8.33 -15.81
CA LEU A 207 -19.68 -8.47 -14.68
C LEU A 207 -19.06 -9.26 -13.52
N GLY A 208 -18.33 -10.33 -13.82
CA GLY A 208 -17.62 -11.13 -12.82
C GLY A 208 -16.54 -10.31 -12.11
N GLY A 209 -15.73 -9.55 -12.86
CA GLY A 209 -14.67 -8.69 -12.31
C GLY A 209 -15.23 -7.57 -11.44
N LEU A 210 -16.32 -6.91 -11.87
CA LEU A 210 -17.01 -5.90 -11.05
C LEU A 210 -17.57 -6.50 -9.76
N SER A 211 -18.20 -7.67 -9.84
CA SER A 211 -18.71 -8.37 -8.67
C SER A 211 -17.59 -8.70 -7.69
N LEU A 212 -16.45 -9.19 -8.18
CA LEU A 212 -15.28 -9.52 -7.36
C LEU A 212 -14.73 -8.28 -6.65
N GLY A 213 -14.61 -7.16 -7.37
CA GLY A 213 -14.17 -5.89 -6.79
C GLY A 213 -15.08 -5.40 -5.65
N PHE A 214 -16.40 -5.52 -5.80
CA PHE A 214 -17.34 -5.17 -4.74
C PHE A 214 -17.26 -6.10 -3.53
N GLU A 215 -17.07 -7.40 -3.74
CA GLU A 215 -16.86 -8.37 -2.64
C GLU A 215 -15.63 -8.03 -1.81
N VAL A 216 -14.49 -7.77 -2.46
CA VAL A 216 -13.23 -7.42 -1.79
C VAL A 216 -13.34 -6.11 -1.02
N THR A 217 -14.11 -5.15 -1.55
CA THR A 217 -14.35 -3.86 -0.88
C THR A 217 -15.00 -4.03 0.49
N VAL A 218 -15.98 -4.93 0.61
CA VAL A 218 -16.65 -5.21 1.90
C VAL A 218 -15.66 -5.81 2.91
N LEU A 219 -14.84 -6.77 2.49
CA LEU A 219 -13.83 -7.40 3.34
C LEU A 219 -12.80 -6.39 3.86
N ASN A 220 -12.29 -5.54 2.97
CA ASN A 220 -11.33 -4.50 3.33
C ASN A 220 -11.93 -3.48 4.31
N LEU A 221 -13.19 -3.08 4.10
CA LEU A 221 -13.90 -2.18 5.01
C LEU A 221 -14.04 -2.80 6.41
N LEU A 222 -14.42 -4.07 6.51
CA LEU A 222 -14.55 -4.77 7.78
C LEU A 222 -13.23 -4.80 8.54
N ILE A 223 -12.10 -5.01 7.86
CA ILE A 223 -10.77 -5.04 8.49
C ILE A 223 -10.35 -3.65 8.98
N ILE A 224 -10.67 -2.59 8.23
CA ILE A 224 -10.47 -1.21 8.69
C ILE A 224 -11.27 -0.96 9.97
N CYS A 225 -12.56 -1.30 9.97
CA CYS A 225 -13.44 -1.14 11.14
C CYS A 225 -12.91 -1.92 12.35
N MET A 226 -12.51 -3.18 12.17
CA MET A 226 -11.92 -3.99 13.23
C MET A 226 -10.61 -3.40 13.75
N THR A 227 -9.77 -2.85 12.87
CA THR A 227 -8.50 -2.20 13.25
C THR A 227 -8.75 -0.96 14.09
N ILE A 228 -9.69 -0.09 13.69
CA ILE A 228 -10.05 1.11 14.44
C ILE A 228 -10.60 0.73 15.83
N ILE A 229 -11.49 -0.26 15.89
CA ILE A 229 -12.04 -0.75 17.17
C ILE A 229 -10.91 -1.33 18.04
N ALA A 230 -10.06 -2.20 17.49
CA ALA A 230 -8.95 -2.80 18.24
C ALA A 230 -7.99 -1.72 18.78
N SER A 231 -7.62 -0.75 17.94
CA SER A 231 -6.79 0.41 18.31
C SER A 231 -7.38 1.17 19.50
N THR A 232 -8.68 1.51 19.43
CA THR A 232 -9.35 2.30 20.47
C THR A 232 -9.55 1.52 21.78
N LEU A 233 -9.74 0.21 21.71
CA LEU A 233 -9.92 -0.66 22.89
C LEU A 233 -8.69 -0.65 23.81
N PHE A 234 -7.47 -0.55 23.27
CA PHE A 234 -6.25 -0.50 24.08
C PHE A 234 -6.11 0.76 24.93
N PHE A 235 -6.84 1.82 24.57
CA PHE A 235 -6.86 3.09 25.29
C PHE A 235 -8.12 3.29 26.12
N THR A 236 -8.91 2.23 26.33
CA THR A 236 -10.08 2.27 27.23
C THR A 236 -9.67 2.78 28.63
N GLY A 237 -10.35 3.80 29.12
CA GLY A 237 -10.02 4.49 30.38
C GLY A 237 -9.06 5.68 30.25
N SER A 238 -8.56 5.98 29.04
CA SER A 238 -7.79 7.20 28.75
C SER A 238 -8.72 8.34 28.30
N SER A 239 -8.21 9.58 28.25
CA SER A 239 -9.00 10.69 27.70
C SER A 239 -9.32 10.42 26.23
N ALA A 240 -10.54 10.77 25.78
CA ALA A 240 -10.96 10.58 24.40
C ALA A 240 -9.99 11.23 23.39
N VAL A 241 -9.36 12.34 23.81
CA VAL A 241 -8.37 13.04 23.00
C VAL A 241 -7.06 12.24 22.89
N PHE A 242 -6.61 11.58 23.96
CA PHE A 242 -5.44 10.69 23.90
C PHE A 242 -5.71 9.42 23.10
N THR A 243 -6.94 8.89 23.14
CA THR A 243 -7.36 7.76 22.29
C THR A 243 -7.38 8.09 20.80
N MET A 244 -7.52 9.39 20.44
CA MET A 244 -7.46 9.81 19.03
C MET A 244 -6.02 9.83 18.48
N TYR A 245 -5.00 9.86 19.35
CA TYR A 245 -3.58 9.84 18.98
C TYR A 245 -3.07 8.42 18.83
#